data_AF-A0A932UGI7-F1
#
_entry.id   AF-A0A932UGI7-F1
#
_cell.length_a   1.000
_cell.length_b   1.000
_cell.length_c   1.000
_cell.angle_alpha   90.00
_cell.angle_beta   90.00
_cell.angle_gamma   90.00
#
_symmetry.space_group_name_H-M   'P 1'
#
loop_
_entity.id
_entity.type
_entity.pdbx_description
1 polymer ?
#
loop_
_entity_poly.entity_id
_entity_poly.type
_entity_poly.pdbx_seq_one_letter_code
_entity_poly.pdbx_strand_id
1 'polypeptide(L)'
;MAELRARREAEQKARERAAYLDDLAKREAAVWQEVESLILGSQTRKYDLATQLLLDLRDLADRQGTRAAFESRLEDLRARYSKRATFVTRLRQAGLA
;
A
#
# COMPACT_ATOMS: atom_id res chain seq x y z
N MET A 1 -37.25 7.14 7.98
CA MET A 1 -36.34 8.06 8.71
C MET A 1 -34.98 7.46 9.07
N ALA A 2 -34.79 6.13 9.07
CA ALA A 2 -33.48 5.51 9.30
C ALA A 2 -32.58 5.49 8.04
N GLU A 3 -33.18 5.36 6.85
CA GLU A 3 -32.43 5.23 5.59
C GLU A 3 -31.68 6.51 5.17
N LEU A 4 -32.21 7.69 5.50
CA LEU A 4 -31.56 8.98 5.22
C LEU A 4 -30.28 9.20 6.04
N ARG A 5 -30.20 8.63 7.25
CA ARG A 5 -29.02 8.74 8.12
C ARG A 5 -27.92 7.78 7.66
N ALA A 6 -28.28 6.52 7.40
CA ALA A 6 -27.35 5.52 6.89
C ALA A 6 -26.69 5.94 5.56
N ARG A 7 -27.45 6.61 4.68
CA ARG A 7 -26.94 7.09 3.39
C ARG A 7 -25.95 8.25 3.52
N ARG A 8 -26.16 9.16 4.49
CA ARG A 8 -25.19 10.24 4.79
C ARG A 8 -23.92 9.71 5.45
N GLU A 9 -24.04 8.75 6.37
CA GLU A 9 -22.88 8.12 7.03
C GLU A 9 -22.03 7.32 6.03
N ALA A 10 -22.66 6.63 5.08
CA ALA A 10 -21.96 5.93 4.01
C ALA A 10 -21.23 6.90 3.07
N GLU A 11 -21.84 8.04 2.73
CA GLU A 11 -21.17 9.10 1.95
C GLU A 11 -19.99 9.72 2.71
N GLN A 12 -20.13 9.96 4.02
CA GLN A 12 -19.03 10.46 4.85
C GLN A 12 -17.85 9.49 4.82
N LYS A 13 -18.10 8.20 5.12
CA LYS A 13 -17.05 7.16 5.10
C LYS A 13 -16.42 6.99 3.73
N ALA A 14 -17.20 7.09 2.65
CA ALA A 14 -16.69 7.02 1.29
C ALA A 14 -15.78 8.22 0.97
N ARG A 15 -16.14 9.43 1.43
CA ARG A 15 -15.32 10.64 1.27
C ARG A 15 -14.05 10.59 2.12
N GLU A 16 -14.13 10.13 3.37
CA GLU A 16 -12.95 9.95 4.23
C GLU A 16 -11.99 8.91 3.64
N ARG A 17 -12.51 7.78 3.14
CA ARG A 17 -11.71 6.81 2.38
C ARG A 17 -11.10 7.41 1.12
N ALA A 18 -11.86 8.22 0.38
CA ALA A 18 -11.35 8.90 -0.80
C ALA A 18 -10.22 9.87 -0.45
N ALA A 19 -10.41 10.73 0.57
CA ALA A 19 -9.40 11.67 1.01
C ALA A 19 -8.15 10.97 1.56
N TYR A 20 -8.32 9.89 2.34
CA TYR A 20 -7.21 9.07 2.83
C TYR A 20 -6.40 8.46 1.67
N LEU A 21 -7.08 7.95 0.65
CA LEU A 21 -6.43 7.38 -0.53
C LEU A 21 -5.79 8.45 -1.41
N ASP A 22 -6.40 9.62 -1.57
CA ASP A 22 -5.83 10.76 -2.29
C ASP A 22 -4.58 11.31 -1.56
N ASP A 23 -4.62 11.35 -0.24
CA ASP A 23 -3.47 11.67 0.60
C ASP A 23 -2.38 10.59 0.48
N LEU A 24 -2.77 9.30 0.49
CA LEU A 24 -1.87 8.17 0.22
C LEU A 24 -1.21 8.29 -1.15
N ALA A 25 -1.92 8.78 -2.17
CA ALA A 25 -1.36 9.03 -3.50
C ALA A 25 -0.34 10.19 -3.48
N LYS A 26 -0.67 11.29 -2.80
CA LYS A 26 0.24 12.44 -2.65
C LYS A 26 1.51 12.08 -1.89
N ARG A 27 1.38 11.23 -0.87
CA ARG A 27 2.50 10.71 -0.08
C ARG A 27 2.99 9.36 -0.56
N GLU A 28 2.62 8.92 -1.77
CA GLU A 28 3.01 7.61 -2.30
C GLU A 28 4.55 7.46 -2.23
N ALA A 29 5.27 8.47 -2.68
CA ALA A 29 6.74 8.50 -2.61
C ALA A 29 7.26 8.35 -1.16
N ALA A 30 6.60 8.98 -0.17
CA ALA A 30 6.96 8.85 1.23
C ALA A 30 6.64 7.45 1.78
N VAL A 31 5.50 6.85 1.38
CA VAL A 31 5.14 5.48 1.73
C VAL A 31 6.17 4.49 1.16
N TRP A 32 6.63 4.69 -0.08
CA TRP A 32 7.73 3.88 -0.64
C TRP A 32 9.02 4.04 0.16
N GLN A 33 9.40 5.26 0.56
CA GLN A 33 10.57 5.49 1.41
C GLN A 33 10.43 4.84 2.80
N GLU A 34 9.21 4.84 3.36
CA GLU A 34 8.91 4.17 4.61
C GLU A 34 9.03 2.65 4.47
N VAL A 35 8.49 2.08 3.38
CA VAL A 35 8.68 0.68 3.01
C VAL A 35 10.17 0.34 2.90
N GLU A 36 10.96 1.14 2.18
CA GLU A 36 12.42 0.96 2.10
C GLU A 36 13.09 0.99 3.49
N SER A 37 12.70 1.94 4.35
CA SER A 37 13.22 2.07 5.71
C SER A 37 12.84 0.89 6.61
N LEU A 38 11.63 0.35 6.44
CA LEU A 38 11.15 -0.84 7.12
C LEU A 38 11.90 -2.09 6.63
N ILE A 39 12.19 -2.18 5.33
CA ILE A 39 12.98 -3.27 4.73
C ILE A 39 14.43 -3.23 5.22
N LEU A 40 14.99 -2.05 5.42
CA LEU A 40 16.33 -1.89 6.00
C LEU A 40 16.38 -2.38 7.45
N GLY A 41 15.28 -2.21 8.20
CA GLY A 41 15.17 -2.69 9.57
C GLY A 41 15.08 -4.22 9.65
N SER A 42 16.07 -4.87 10.26
CA SER A 42 16.14 -6.34 10.40
C SER A 42 15.08 -6.99 11.33
N GLN A 43 13.94 -6.33 11.58
CA GLN A 43 12.89 -6.83 12.47
C GLN A 43 11.72 -7.39 11.66
N THR A 44 11.27 -8.60 12.01
CA THR A 44 10.14 -9.28 11.35
C THR A 44 8.88 -8.41 11.30
N ARG A 45 8.54 -7.71 12.39
CA ARG A 45 7.38 -6.80 12.45
C ARG A 45 7.44 -5.67 11.41
N LYS A 46 8.64 -5.22 11.03
CA LYS A 46 8.80 -4.16 10.02
C LYS A 46 8.49 -4.68 8.62
N TYR A 47 8.84 -5.93 8.32
CA TYR A 47 8.47 -6.54 7.04
C TYR A 47 6.96 -6.72 6.91
N ASP A 48 6.26 -7.13 7.97
CA ASP A 48 4.80 -7.20 7.98
C ASP A 48 4.18 -5.81 7.70
N LEU A 49 4.67 -4.76 8.37
CA LEU A 49 4.20 -3.39 8.12
C LEU A 49 4.50 -2.91 6.70
N ALA A 50 5.71 -3.17 6.19
CA ALA A 50 6.08 -2.83 4.81
C ALA A 50 5.17 -3.51 3.80
N THR A 51 4.81 -4.76 4.06
CA THR A 51 3.92 -5.54 3.20
C THR A 51 2.48 -5.00 3.23
N GLN A 52 2.01 -4.57 4.41
CA GLN A 52 0.71 -3.88 4.53
C GLN A 52 0.68 -2.57 3.74
N LEU A 53 1.71 -1.74 3.85
CA LEU A 53 1.80 -0.48 3.09
C LEU A 53 1.81 -0.71 1.57
N LEU A 54 2.47 -1.77 1.10
CA LEU A 54 2.46 -2.14 -0.31
C LEU A 54 1.09 -2.63 -0.79
N LEU A 55 0.32 -3.32 0.06
CA LEU A 55 -1.05 -3.69 -0.25
C LEU A 55 -1.96 -2.46 -0.36
N ASP A 56 -1.84 -1.51 0.58
CA ASP A 56 -2.59 -0.25 0.54
C ASP A 56 -2.28 0.55 -0.74
N LEU A 57 -1.00 0.58 -1.16
CA LEU A 57 -0.59 1.20 -2.42
C LEU A 57 -1.13 0.45 -3.65
N ARG A 58 -1.23 -0.88 -3.62
CA ARG A 58 -1.85 -1.66 -4.70
C ARG A 58 -3.33 -1.33 -4.83
N ASP A 59 -4.07 -1.34 -3.72
CA ASP A 59 -5.49 -0.99 -3.67
C ASP A 59 -5.73 0.44 -4.18
N LEU A 60 -4.85 1.37 -3.80
CA LEU A 60 -4.85 2.74 -4.32
C LEU A 60 -4.63 2.77 -5.84
N ALA A 61 -3.67 1.99 -6.34
CA ALA A 61 -3.33 1.94 -7.76
C ALA A 61 -4.43 1.28 -8.60
N ASP A 62 -5.08 0.22 -8.09
CA ASP A 62 -6.27 -0.38 -8.72
C ASP A 62 -7.42 0.64 -8.78
N ARG A 63 -7.63 1.44 -7.72
CA ARG A 63 -8.67 2.50 -7.72
C ARG A 63 -8.38 3.63 -8.70
N GLN A 64 -7.12 4.07 -8.81
CA GLN A 64 -6.71 5.16 -9.71
C GLN A 64 -6.47 4.69 -11.14
N GLY A 65 -6.46 3.39 -11.40
CA GLY A 65 -6.08 2.82 -12.69
C GLY A 65 -4.56 2.94 -12.97
N THR A 66 -3.75 3.19 -11.95
CA THR A 66 -2.29 3.35 -12.03
C THR A 66 -1.53 2.07 -11.67
N ARG A 67 -2.22 0.91 -11.69
CA ARG A 67 -1.63 -0.39 -11.35
C ARG A 67 -0.32 -0.70 -12.09
N ALA A 68 -0.22 -0.35 -13.37
CA ALA A 68 1.01 -0.55 -14.14
C ALA A 68 2.21 0.23 -13.58
N ALA A 69 1.98 1.47 -13.09
CA ALA A 69 3.03 2.27 -12.45
C ALA A 69 3.43 1.66 -11.09
N PHE A 70 2.46 1.16 -10.32
CA PHE A 70 2.72 0.44 -9.09
C PHE A 70 3.53 -0.83 -9.31
N GLU A 71 3.16 -1.67 -10.29
CA GLU A 71 3.87 -2.90 -10.61
C GLU A 71 5.31 -2.62 -11.06
N SER A 72 5.52 -1.62 -11.93
CA SER A 72 6.87 -1.22 -12.35
C SER A 72 7.75 -0.77 -11.17
N ARG A 73 7.18 0.02 -10.24
CA ARG A 73 7.88 0.51 -9.04
C ARG A 73 8.15 -0.61 -8.03
N LEU A 74 7.23 -1.57 -7.90
CA LEU A 74 7.38 -2.76 -7.09
C LEU A 74 8.46 -3.70 -7.64
N GLU A 75 8.54 -3.86 -8.97
CA GLU A 75 9.60 -4.64 -9.62
C GLU A 75 10.98 -4.02 -9.37
N ASP A 76 11.12 -2.69 -9.48
CA ASP A 76 12.37 -2.00 -9.16
C ASP A 76 12.78 -2.21 -7.69
N LEU A 77 11.82 -2.07 -6.77
CA LEU A 77 12.02 -2.36 -5.34
C LEU A 77 12.47 -3.82 -5.14
N ARG A 78 11.81 -4.77 -5.80
CA ARG A 78 12.17 -6.20 -5.72
C ARG A 78 13.56 -6.46 -6.29
N ALA A 79 13.93 -5.83 -7.39
CA ALA A 79 15.26 -5.95 -7.97
C ALA A 79 16.33 -5.41 -6.99
N ARG A 80 16.07 -4.24 -6.39
CA ARG A 80 16.95 -3.59 -5.41
C ARG A 80 17.15 -4.42 -4.14
N TYR A 81 16.08 -5.01 -3.62
CA TYR A 81 16.10 -5.82 -2.40
C TYR A 81 16.06 -7.33 -2.66
N SER A 82 16.38 -7.77 -3.88
CA SER A 82 16.42 -9.18 -4.30
C SER A 82 17.34 -10.04 -3.44
N LYS A 83 18.42 -9.43 -2.91
CA LYS A 83 19.36 -10.07 -1.98
C LYS A 83 18.77 -10.37 -0.59
N ARG A 84 17.57 -9.85 -0.26
CA ARG A 84 16.88 -10.09 1.01
C ARG A 84 15.79 -11.15 0.84
N ALA A 85 16.18 -12.42 0.86
CA ALA A 85 15.27 -13.55 0.68
C ALA A 85 14.03 -13.52 1.62
N THR A 86 14.19 -13.10 2.88
CA THR A 86 13.08 -12.98 3.84
C THR A 86 12.03 -11.97 3.37
N PHE A 87 12.45 -10.84 2.81
CA PHE A 87 11.54 -9.81 2.31
C PHE A 87 10.78 -10.32 1.08
N VAL A 88 11.48 -10.96 0.13
CA VAL A 88 10.85 -11.56 -1.06
C VAL A 88 9.81 -12.63 -0.68
N THR A 89 10.11 -13.46 0.32
CA THR A 89 9.14 -14.45 0.83
C THR A 89 7.90 -13.78 1.43
N ARG A 90 8.05 -12.67 2.17
CA ARG A 90 6.90 -11.92 2.71
C ARG A 90 6.05 -11.28 1.62
N LEU A 91 6.68 -10.71 0.59
CA LEU A 91 5.96 -10.19 -0.58
C LEU A 91 5.13 -11.28 -1.27
N ARG A 92 5.71 -12.47 -1.47
CA ARG A 92 4.98 -13.62 -2.04
C ARG A 92 3.81 -14.05 -1.16
N GLN A 93 4.00 -14.09 0.16
CA GLN A 93 2.92 -14.42 1.10
C GLN A 93 1.75 -13.43 1.05
N ALA A 94 2.01 -12.17 0.73
CA ALA A 94 0.97 -11.17 0.52
C ALA A 94 0.39 -11.13 -0.91
N GLY A 95 0.84 -12.01 -1.80
CA GLY A 95 0.38 -12.02 -3.19
C GLY A 95 0.85 -10.80 -4.00
N LEU A 96 2.02 -10.27 -3.65
CA LEU A 96 2.66 -9.14 -4.33
C LEU A 96 3.83 -9.56 -5.24
N ALA A 97 4.15 -10.85 -5.37
CA ALA A 97 5.36 -11.32 -6.05
C ALA A 97 5.18 -12.64 -6.80
#